data_AF-A0A8J2MDN3-F1
#
_entry.id   AF-A0A8J2MDN3-F1
#
_cell.length_a   1.000
_cell.length_b   1.000
_cell.length_c   1.000
_cell.angle_alpha   90.00
_cell.angle_beta   90.00
_cell.angle_gamma   90.00
#
_symmetry.space_group_name_H-M   'P 1'
#
loop_
_entity.id
_entity.type
_entity.pdbx_description
1 polymer ?
#
loop_
_entity_poly.entity_id
_entity_poly.type
_entity_poly.pdbx_seq_one_letter_code
_entity_poly.pdbx_strand_id
1 'polypeptide(L)'
;INISARCNLESDHTKLGRCLRPWLDLWEMIRVQEAHASNLVYPIPFYSRESVLFLCSAYHDSRSTCMTSEVLEKCKRNEMIIFIQRNMRYYCGNKAKLIFGNFDCLHGALMSQQHCWRHIQDISSINHGTGKCFGIPTFFDCILPAIQSKCQKSGVYIFVDAITSFGCALSKELIQQSANYTAKINDTGEFTEEAGKTYIRNELPAALPVLDEERNGQ
;
A
#
# COMPACT_ATOMS: atom_id res chain seq x y z
N ILE A 1 -7.27 19.80 -11.36
CA ILE A 1 -8.74 19.67 -11.58
C ILE A 1 -9.50 20.75 -10.81
N ASN A 2 -10.69 21.18 -11.26
CA ASN A 2 -11.50 22.19 -10.55
C ASN A 2 -12.68 21.53 -9.80
N ILE A 3 -12.65 21.64 -8.47
CA ILE A 3 -13.56 20.99 -7.52
C ILE A 3 -14.20 22.05 -6.61
N SER A 4 -15.46 21.85 -6.23
CA SER A 4 -16.17 22.75 -5.31
C SER A 4 -15.45 22.88 -3.96
N ALA A 5 -15.76 23.94 -3.21
CA ALA A 5 -15.09 24.23 -1.93
C ALA A 5 -15.24 23.12 -0.87
N ARG A 6 -16.28 22.28 -0.97
CA ARG A 6 -16.57 21.21 0.00
C ARG A 6 -16.50 19.80 -0.60
N CYS A 7 -16.22 19.67 -1.90
CA CYS A 7 -16.07 18.38 -2.58
C CYS A 7 -17.23 17.40 -2.29
N ASN A 8 -18.45 17.93 -2.30
CA ASN A 8 -19.66 17.22 -1.92
C ASN A 8 -20.72 17.18 -3.03
N LEU A 9 -20.38 17.70 -4.21
CA LEU A 9 -21.25 17.62 -5.39
C LEU A 9 -20.97 16.33 -6.15
N GLU A 10 -22.00 15.71 -6.70
CA GLU A 10 -21.87 14.54 -7.58
C GLU A 10 -20.93 14.80 -8.77
N SER A 11 -20.92 16.03 -9.27
CA SER A 11 -20.00 16.44 -10.33
C SER A 11 -18.53 16.45 -9.87
N ASP A 12 -18.24 16.73 -8.59
CA ASP A 12 -16.89 16.62 -8.03
C ASP A 12 -16.45 15.16 -7.96
N HIS A 13 -17.35 14.26 -7.51
CA HIS A 13 -17.10 12.81 -7.51
C HIS A 13 -16.79 12.30 -8.92
N THR A 14 -17.57 12.72 -9.92
CA THR A 14 -17.34 12.34 -11.32
C THR A 14 -16.01 12.86 -11.85
N LYS A 15 -15.66 14.12 -11.59
CA LYS A 15 -14.38 14.71 -12.00
C LYS A 15 -13.19 14.01 -11.36
N LEU A 16 -13.27 13.72 -10.06
CA LEU A 16 -12.25 12.97 -9.34
C LEU A 16 -12.11 11.55 -9.89
N GLY A 17 -13.22 10.84 -10.08
CA GLY A 17 -13.22 9.49 -10.62
C GLY A 17 -12.58 9.43 -12.01
N ARG A 18 -12.88 10.41 -12.88
CA ARG A 18 -12.22 10.51 -14.20
C ARG A 18 -10.73 10.81 -14.10
N CYS A 19 -10.33 11.70 -13.19
CA CYS A 19 -8.91 12.04 -13.01
C CYS A 19 -8.11 10.85 -12.46
N LEU A 20 -8.67 10.15 -11.47
CA LEU A 20 -8.04 8.99 -10.81
C LEU A 20 -8.18 7.69 -11.62
N ARG A 21 -8.90 7.73 -12.75
CA ARG A 21 -9.20 6.57 -13.58
C ARG A 21 -7.95 5.76 -13.99
N PRO A 22 -6.83 6.38 -14.42
CA PRO A 22 -5.63 5.62 -14.80
C PRO A 22 -5.08 4.75 -13.67
N TRP A 23 -5.07 5.27 -12.44
CA TRP A 23 -4.65 4.48 -11.28
C TRP A 23 -5.67 3.38 -10.94
N LEU A 24 -6.96 3.69 -11.01
CA LEU A 24 -8.03 2.71 -10.73
C LEU A 24 -8.03 1.55 -11.73
N ASP A 25 -7.79 1.83 -13.01
CA ASP A 25 -7.69 0.79 -14.05
C ASP A 25 -6.47 -0.10 -13.84
N LEU A 26 -5.32 0.48 -13.51
CA LEU A 26 -4.11 -0.27 -13.18
C LEU A 26 -4.31 -1.15 -11.93
N TRP A 27 -4.97 -0.58 -10.91
CA TRP A 27 -5.34 -1.30 -9.69
C TRP A 27 -6.20 -2.55 -9.99
N GLU A 28 -7.25 -2.39 -10.80
CA GLU A 28 -8.10 -3.53 -11.16
C GLU A 28 -7.39 -4.53 -12.09
N MET A 29 -6.54 -4.06 -13.01
CA MET A 29 -5.71 -4.94 -13.84
C MET A 29 -4.82 -5.84 -12.98
N ILE A 30 -4.08 -5.27 -12.02
CA ILE A 30 -3.22 -6.02 -11.10
C ILE A 30 -4.05 -6.96 -10.22
N ARG A 31 -5.22 -6.53 -9.73
CA ARG A 31 -6.13 -7.40 -8.95
C ARG A 31 -6.57 -8.63 -9.72
N VAL A 32 -6.79 -8.50 -11.03
CA VAL A 32 -7.20 -9.61 -11.90
C VAL A 32 -6.01 -10.53 -12.20
N GLN A 33 -4.84 -9.97 -12.49
CA GLN A 33 -3.62 -10.74 -12.78
C GLN A 33 -3.11 -11.49 -11.53
N GLU A 34 -3.12 -10.83 -10.37
CA GLU A 34 -2.65 -11.34 -9.09
C GLU A 34 -3.81 -11.74 -8.18
N ALA A 35 -4.69 -12.59 -8.72
CA ALA A 35 -5.97 -12.95 -8.12
C ALA A 35 -5.86 -13.55 -6.70
N HIS A 36 -4.71 -14.12 -6.32
CA HIS A 36 -4.47 -14.66 -4.97
C HIS A 36 -4.61 -13.60 -3.87
N ALA A 37 -4.35 -12.33 -4.21
CA ALA A 37 -4.44 -11.19 -3.28
C ALA A 37 -5.76 -10.41 -3.39
N SER A 38 -6.59 -10.68 -4.41
CA SER A 38 -7.75 -9.87 -4.79
C SER A 38 -8.83 -9.69 -3.71
N ASN A 39 -8.94 -10.67 -2.80
CA ASN A 39 -9.91 -10.74 -1.71
C ASN A 39 -9.31 -10.44 -0.33
N LEU A 40 -8.05 -10.01 -0.27
CA LEU A 40 -7.39 -9.66 0.97
C LEU A 40 -7.74 -8.22 1.36
N VAL A 41 -8.02 -8.00 2.64
CA VAL A 41 -8.21 -6.66 3.22
C VAL A 41 -7.00 -5.75 2.94
N TYR A 42 -5.79 -6.30 3.02
CA TYR A 42 -4.54 -5.59 2.86
C TYR A 42 -3.67 -6.28 1.78
N PRO A 43 -3.94 -6.01 0.49
CA PRO A 43 -3.40 -6.82 -0.60
C PRO A 43 -1.99 -6.42 -1.03
N ILE A 44 -1.55 -5.18 -0.78
CA ILE A 44 -0.29 -4.64 -1.34
C ILE A 44 0.96 -5.48 -1.04
N PRO A 45 1.18 -5.97 0.20
CA PRO A 45 2.32 -6.84 0.48
C PRO A 45 2.33 -8.16 -0.31
N PHE A 46 1.18 -8.57 -0.85
CA PHE A 46 0.99 -9.83 -1.57
C PHE A 46 1.11 -9.68 -3.07
N TYR A 47 1.11 -8.45 -3.59
CA TYR A 47 1.43 -8.22 -4.98
C TYR A 47 2.92 -8.39 -5.23
N SER A 48 3.28 -8.68 -6.48
CA SER A 48 4.66 -8.62 -6.97
C SER A 48 5.25 -7.23 -6.73
N ARG A 49 6.58 -7.18 -6.59
CA ARG A 49 7.32 -5.93 -6.38
C ARG A 49 7.07 -4.97 -7.54
N GLU A 50 7.05 -5.50 -8.76
CA GLU A 50 6.84 -4.83 -10.02
C GLU A 50 5.46 -4.17 -10.06
N SER A 51 4.41 -4.91 -9.74
CA SER A 51 3.04 -4.38 -9.63
C SER A 51 2.94 -3.21 -8.66
N VAL A 52 3.57 -3.30 -7.49
CA VAL A 52 3.57 -2.20 -6.52
C VAL A 52 4.37 -1.00 -7.04
N LEU A 53 5.48 -1.19 -7.76
CA LEU A 53 6.23 -0.10 -8.41
C LEU A 53 5.39 0.61 -9.48
N PHE A 54 4.67 -0.13 -10.32
CA PHE A 54 3.75 0.44 -11.31
C PHE A 54 2.63 1.25 -10.65
N LEU A 55 2.01 0.70 -9.60
CA LEU A 55 1.01 1.41 -8.81
C LEU A 55 1.58 2.69 -8.18
N CYS A 56 2.84 2.66 -7.73
CA CYS A 56 3.51 3.85 -7.21
C CYS A 56 3.74 4.91 -8.29
N SER A 57 4.17 4.52 -9.49
CA SER A 57 4.29 5.45 -10.61
C SER A 57 2.96 6.15 -10.90
N ALA A 58 1.88 5.38 -11.09
CA ALA A 58 0.55 5.92 -11.33
C ALA A 58 0.02 6.76 -10.14
N TYR A 59 0.39 6.38 -8.90
CA TYR A 59 0.01 7.12 -7.71
C TYR A 59 0.70 8.50 -7.67
N HIS A 60 1.98 8.59 -8.06
CA HIS A 60 2.70 9.86 -8.14
C HIS A 60 2.07 10.81 -9.17
N ASP A 61 1.69 10.29 -10.34
CA ASP A 61 0.97 11.07 -11.35
C ASP A 61 -0.40 11.53 -10.84
N SER A 62 -1.12 10.64 -10.16
CA SER A 62 -2.40 10.99 -9.53
C SER A 62 -2.23 12.03 -8.43
N ARG A 63 -1.12 12.00 -7.67
CA ARG A 63 -0.82 13.01 -6.64
C ARG A 63 -0.50 14.37 -7.22
N SER A 64 0.23 14.44 -8.33
CA SER A 64 0.61 15.70 -8.95
C SER A 64 -0.56 16.37 -9.69
N THR A 65 -1.53 15.60 -10.19
CA THR A 65 -2.60 16.10 -11.05
C THR A 65 -4.00 16.12 -10.41
N CYS A 66 -4.33 15.06 -9.66
CA CYS A 66 -5.68 14.82 -9.14
C CYS A 66 -5.80 15.04 -7.64
N MET A 67 -4.74 14.77 -6.88
CA MET A 67 -4.70 14.86 -5.41
C MET A 67 -3.71 15.94 -4.95
N THR A 68 -3.78 17.12 -5.57
CA THR A 68 -3.00 18.29 -5.14
C THR A 68 -3.39 18.69 -3.71
N SER A 69 -2.54 19.44 -3.01
CA SER A 69 -2.82 19.89 -1.64
C SER A 69 -4.17 20.62 -1.53
N GLU A 70 -4.53 21.44 -2.52
CA GLU A 70 -5.83 22.11 -2.56
C GLU A 70 -7.00 21.11 -2.64
N VAL A 71 -6.90 20.11 -3.52
CA VAL A 71 -7.95 19.09 -3.67
C VAL A 71 -8.05 18.24 -2.41
N LEU A 72 -6.91 17.83 -1.83
CA LEU A 72 -6.88 17.05 -0.59
C LEU A 72 -7.55 17.80 0.57
N GLU A 73 -7.34 19.11 0.67
CA GLU A 73 -7.97 19.92 1.70
C GLU A 73 -9.50 20.02 1.53
N LYS A 74 -9.98 20.13 0.29
CA LYS A 74 -11.42 20.19 -0.02
C LYS A 74 -12.09 18.81 0.09
N CYS A 75 -11.39 17.74 -0.27
CA CYS A 75 -11.92 16.39 -0.47
C CYS A 75 -11.50 15.38 0.60
N LYS A 76 -11.26 15.81 1.84
CA LYS A 76 -10.76 14.96 2.94
C LYS A 76 -11.58 13.69 3.20
N ARG A 77 -12.89 13.73 2.89
CA ARG A 77 -13.84 12.61 3.10
C ARG A 77 -14.16 11.82 1.84
N ASN A 78 -13.54 12.14 0.71
CA ASN A 78 -13.81 11.45 -0.54
C ASN A 78 -13.24 10.01 -0.47
N GLU A 79 -14.11 9.03 -0.66
CA GLU A 79 -13.77 7.61 -0.47
C GLU A 79 -12.69 7.11 -1.43
N MET A 80 -12.67 7.59 -2.68
CA MET A 80 -11.63 7.22 -3.65
C MET A 80 -10.26 7.73 -3.22
N ILE A 81 -10.16 9.00 -2.79
CA ILE A 81 -8.89 9.56 -2.28
C ILE A 81 -8.43 8.78 -1.05
N ILE A 82 -9.34 8.54 -0.10
CA ILE A 82 -9.03 7.77 1.11
C ILE A 82 -8.53 6.37 0.74
N PHE A 83 -9.20 5.70 -0.19
CA PHE A 83 -8.83 4.36 -0.65
C PHE A 83 -7.43 4.34 -1.26
N ILE A 84 -7.14 5.24 -2.20
CA ILE A 84 -5.84 5.31 -2.87
C ILE A 84 -4.73 5.64 -1.88
N GLN A 85 -4.91 6.70 -1.07
CA GLN A 85 -3.90 7.12 -0.09
C GLN A 85 -3.63 6.03 0.94
N ARG A 86 -4.67 5.34 1.42
CA ARG A 86 -4.53 4.29 2.42
C ARG A 86 -3.70 3.12 1.90
N ASN A 87 -3.92 2.71 0.64
CA ASN A 87 -3.18 1.60 0.05
C ASN A 87 -1.75 2.01 -0.34
N MET A 88 -1.55 3.21 -0.89
CA MET A 88 -0.31 3.55 -1.59
C MET A 88 0.64 4.46 -0.80
N ARG A 89 0.14 5.31 0.11
CA ARG A 89 0.97 6.36 0.72
C ARG A 89 2.20 5.82 1.44
N TYR A 90 2.10 4.65 2.06
CA TYR A 90 3.23 4.03 2.73
C TYR A 90 4.32 3.58 1.75
N TYR A 91 3.90 2.82 0.73
CA TYR A 91 4.78 2.21 -0.27
C TYR A 91 5.41 3.23 -1.21
N CYS A 92 4.66 4.25 -1.58
CA CYS A 92 5.03 5.23 -2.57
C CYS A 92 5.42 6.58 -1.94
N GLY A 93 5.55 6.63 -0.61
CA GLY A 93 5.85 7.87 0.12
C GLY A 93 7.31 8.00 0.47
N ASN A 94 7.57 8.75 1.53
CA ASN A 94 8.91 8.97 2.06
C ASN A 94 9.59 7.68 2.57
N LYS A 95 8.82 6.64 2.86
CA LYS A 95 9.30 5.33 3.31
C LYS A 95 9.54 4.32 2.18
N ALA A 96 9.36 4.70 0.91
CA ALA A 96 9.50 3.81 -0.25
C ALA A 96 10.82 3.02 -0.23
N LYS A 97 11.97 3.71 -0.09
CA LYS A 97 13.29 3.06 -0.03
C LYS A 97 13.38 2.00 1.08
N LEU A 98 12.79 2.27 2.24
CA LEU A 98 12.80 1.35 3.39
C LEU A 98 12.00 0.08 3.11
N ILE A 99 10.75 0.24 2.67
CA ILE A 99 9.86 -0.89 2.43
C ILE A 99 10.32 -1.72 1.25
N PHE A 100 10.72 -1.09 0.14
CA PHE A 100 11.25 -1.80 -1.03
C PHE A 100 12.59 -2.48 -0.77
N GLY A 101 13.43 -1.95 0.12
CA GLY A 101 14.62 -2.66 0.59
C GLY A 101 14.33 -3.95 1.36
N ASN A 102 13.10 -4.14 1.86
CA ASN A 102 12.67 -5.32 2.62
C ASN A 102 11.49 -6.07 1.96
N PHE A 103 11.05 -5.62 0.78
CA PHE A 103 9.78 -6.05 0.19
C PHE A 103 9.82 -7.52 -0.17
N ASP A 104 10.85 -7.98 -0.88
CA ASP A 104 10.95 -9.36 -1.35
C ASP A 104 11.00 -10.35 -0.19
N CYS A 105 11.64 -9.95 0.91
CA CYS A 105 11.65 -10.75 2.13
C CYS A 105 10.25 -10.83 2.76
N LEU A 106 9.58 -9.68 2.93
CA LEU A 106 8.24 -9.63 3.52
C LEU A 106 7.24 -10.40 2.64
N HIS A 107 7.25 -10.14 1.34
CA HIS A 107 6.46 -10.87 0.34
C HIS A 107 6.73 -12.38 0.44
N GLY A 108 7.99 -12.81 0.41
CA GLY A 108 8.35 -14.24 0.55
C GLY A 108 7.96 -14.88 1.88
N ALA A 109 7.93 -14.11 2.98
CA ALA A 109 7.42 -14.58 4.27
C ALA A 109 5.89 -14.75 4.21
N LEU A 110 5.18 -13.75 3.70
CA LEU A 110 3.72 -13.73 3.55
C LEU A 110 3.22 -14.84 2.62
N MET A 111 3.88 -15.03 1.48
CA MET A 111 3.58 -16.07 0.49
C MET A 111 3.82 -17.49 1.02
N SER A 112 4.76 -17.66 1.95
CA SER A 112 5.03 -18.98 2.55
C SER A 112 4.03 -19.42 3.62
N GLN A 113 3.13 -18.52 4.06
CA GLN A 113 2.19 -18.78 5.16
C GLN A 113 0.75 -18.57 4.71
N GLN A 114 0.35 -19.24 3.63
CA GLN A 114 -0.99 -19.14 3.04
C GLN A 114 -2.11 -19.45 4.04
N HIS A 115 -1.87 -20.33 5.01
CA HIS A 115 -2.83 -20.65 6.05
C HIS A 115 -3.19 -19.47 6.96
N CYS A 116 -2.31 -18.47 7.08
CA CYS A 116 -2.59 -17.23 7.83
C CYS A 116 -3.55 -16.30 7.08
N TRP A 117 -3.65 -16.41 5.75
CA TRP A 117 -4.41 -15.47 4.92
C TRP A 117 -5.90 -15.50 5.24
N ARG A 118 -6.44 -16.61 5.72
CA ARG A 118 -7.84 -16.75 6.16
C ARG A 118 -8.29 -15.67 7.15
N HIS A 119 -7.36 -15.09 7.91
CA HIS A 119 -7.64 -14.04 8.88
C HIS A 119 -7.88 -12.66 8.22
N ILE A 120 -7.46 -12.48 6.97
CA ILE A 120 -7.63 -11.25 6.18
C ILE A 120 -8.34 -11.47 4.85
N GLN A 121 -8.79 -12.70 4.57
CA GLN A 121 -9.64 -13.08 3.44
C GLN A 121 -11.10 -12.83 3.81
N ASP A 122 -11.54 -11.58 3.89
CA ASP A 122 -12.98 -11.26 3.89
C ASP A 122 -13.24 -9.77 3.61
N ILE A 123 -13.87 -9.47 2.47
CA ILE A 123 -14.49 -8.16 2.18
C ILE A 123 -16.02 -8.25 2.39
N SER A 124 -16.55 -9.46 2.61
CA SER A 124 -17.95 -9.85 2.54
C SER A 124 -18.63 -10.16 3.87
N SER A 125 -17.96 -10.04 5.03
CA SER A 125 -18.68 -10.04 6.31
C SER A 125 -19.51 -8.78 6.45
N ILE A 126 -20.77 -8.94 6.02
CA ILE A 126 -21.98 -8.16 6.30
C ILE A 126 -22.29 -8.19 7.83
N ASN A 127 -21.28 -8.32 8.69
CA ASN A 127 -21.40 -8.06 10.12
C ASN A 127 -21.00 -6.60 10.36
N HIS A 128 -22.00 -5.74 10.15
CA HIS A 128 -22.01 -4.33 10.50
C HIS A 128 -21.56 -4.12 11.96
N GLY A 129 -20.25 -3.96 12.18
CA GLY A 129 -19.69 -3.60 13.49
C GLY A 129 -18.19 -3.80 13.63
N THR A 130 -17.62 -4.88 13.07
CA THR A 130 -16.20 -5.21 13.22
C THR A 130 -15.43 -4.75 12.00
N GLY A 131 -14.95 -3.50 12.02
CA GLY A 131 -14.35 -2.83 10.87
C GLY A 131 -13.21 -3.60 10.17
N LYS A 132 -12.83 -3.10 8.99
CA LYS A 132 -11.84 -3.66 8.03
C LYS A 132 -10.56 -4.27 8.65
N CYS A 133 -10.16 -3.83 9.84
CA CYS A 133 -8.95 -4.28 10.53
C CYS A 133 -9.15 -5.43 11.51
N PHE A 134 -10.36 -6.01 11.63
CA PHE A 134 -10.70 -6.97 12.67
C PHE A 134 -9.75 -8.17 12.74
N GLY A 135 -9.45 -8.79 11.59
CA GLY A 135 -8.58 -9.96 11.55
C GLY A 135 -7.08 -9.67 11.46
N ILE A 136 -6.68 -8.40 11.35
CA ILE A 136 -5.27 -8.00 11.20
C ILE A 136 -4.40 -8.39 12.41
N PRO A 137 -4.83 -8.23 13.67
CA PRO A 137 -4.04 -8.70 14.81
C PRO A 137 -3.77 -10.21 14.78
N THR A 138 -4.80 -11.02 14.55
CA THR A 138 -4.66 -12.48 14.47
C THR A 138 -3.80 -12.91 13.29
N PHE A 139 -3.94 -12.23 12.14
CA PHE A 139 -3.07 -12.43 10.99
C PHE A 139 -1.61 -12.09 11.29
N PHE A 140 -1.37 -10.95 11.96
CA PHE A 140 -0.04 -10.52 12.36
C PHE A 140 0.62 -11.55 13.27
N ASP A 141 -0.07 -12.03 14.30
CA ASP A 141 0.45 -13.03 15.23
C ASP A 141 0.77 -14.35 14.52
N CYS A 142 -0.04 -14.74 13.53
CA CYS A 142 0.17 -15.93 12.72
C CYS A 142 1.44 -15.83 11.84
N ILE A 143 1.68 -14.67 11.21
CA ILE A 143 2.81 -14.47 10.29
C ILE A 143 4.12 -14.09 11.02
N LEU A 144 4.03 -13.58 12.25
CA LEU A 144 5.16 -13.05 13.00
C LEU A 144 6.38 -13.98 13.04
N PRO A 145 6.26 -15.30 13.31
CA PRO A 145 7.42 -16.19 13.33
C PRO A 145 8.13 -16.29 11.97
N ALA A 146 7.37 -16.27 10.87
CA ALA A 146 7.93 -16.32 9.51
C ALA A 146 8.67 -15.03 9.16
N ILE A 147 8.13 -13.87 9.54
CA ILE A 147 8.80 -12.58 9.34
C ILE A 147 10.06 -12.49 10.19
N GLN A 148 10.01 -12.91 11.46
CA GLN A 148 11.17 -12.88 12.34
C GLN A 148 12.32 -13.77 11.85
N SER A 149 11.99 -14.97 11.36
CA SER A 149 13.00 -15.93 10.87
C SER A 149 13.62 -15.51 9.53
N LYS A 150 12.82 -14.98 8.60
CA LYS A 150 13.30 -14.61 7.25
C LYS A 150 13.85 -13.17 7.17
N CYS A 151 13.15 -12.23 7.80
CA CYS A 151 13.39 -10.78 7.63
C CYS A 151 13.93 -10.11 8.90
N GLN A 152 14.25 -10.90 9.92
CA GLN A 152 14.77 -10.43 11.20
C GLN A 152 13.80 -9.46 11.92
N LYS A 153 14.27 -8.82 12.98
CA LYS A 153 13.46 -7.86 13.76
C LYS A 153 13.11 -6.61 12.96
N SER A 154 13.97 -6.16 12.04
CA SER A 154 13.69 -5.01 11.17
C SER A 154 12.46 -5.23 10.30
N GLY A 155 12.31 -6.41 9.71
CA GLY A 155 11.13 -6.76 8.91
C GLY A 155 9.83 -6.68 9.72
N VAL A 156 9.86 -7.11 10.99
CA VAL A 156 8.69 -6.99 11.88
C VAL A 156 8.27 -5.53 12.07
N TYR A 157 9.22 -4.64 12.39
CA TYR A 157 8.91 -3.23 12.61
C TYR A 157 8.40 -2.56 11.33
N ILE A 158 9.03 -2.83 10.18
CA ILE A 158 8.57 -2.31 8.89
C ILE A 158 7.15 -2.79 8.59
N PHE A 159 6.82 -4.05 8.91
CA PHE A 159 5.47 -4.58 8.69
C PHE A 159 4.43 -3.97 9.62
N VAL A 160 4.75 -3.76 10.90
CA VAL A 160 3.90 -3.02 11.86
C VAL A 160 3.65 -1.60 11.36
N ASP A 161 4.69 -0.91 10.89
CA ASP A 161 4.61 0.45 10.36
C ASP A 161 3.73 0.52 9.09
N ALA A 162 3.81 -0.49 8.22
CA ALA A 162 2.98 -0.61 7.03
C ALA A 162 1.49 -0.84 7.39
N ILE A 163 1.20 -1.76 8.31
CA ILE A 163 -0.15 -2.05 8.81
C ILE A 163 -0.79 -0.83 9.48
N THR A 164 -0.01 -0.13 10.31
CA THR A 164 -0.50 1.08 11.01
C THR A 164 -0.73 2.23 10.04
N SER A 165 0.12 2.38 9.02
CA SER A 165 -0.07 3.36 7.95
C SER A 165 -1.28 3.05 7.07
N PHE A 166 -1.64 1.77 6.91
CA PHE A 166 -2.89 1.33 6.29
C PHE A 166 -4.13 1.66 7.17
N GLY A 167 -3.93 2.03 8.43
CA GLY A 167 -5.00 2.47 9.34
C GLY A 167 -5.51 1.37 10.27
N CYS A 168 -4.76 0.27 10.44
CA CYS A 168 -5.08 -0.79 11.38
C CYS A 168 -4.20 -0.71 12.63
N ALA A 169 -4.80 -0.92 13.80
CA ALA A 169 -4.08 -0.90 15.07
C ALA A 169 -3.59 -2.30 15.45
N LEU A 170 -2.37 -2.36 15.98
CA LEU A 170 -1.77 -3.51 16.66
C LEU A 170 -1.55 -3.15 18.14
N SER A 171 -0.89 -4.02 18.93
CA SER A 171 -0.59 -3.71 20.33
C SER A 171 0.26 -2.44 20.46
N LYS A 172 0.02 -1.67 21.54
CA LYS A 172 0.69 -0.38 21.75
C LYS A 172 2.21 -0.53 21.85
N GLU A 173 2.66 -1.62 22.44
CA GLU A 173 4.07 -1.96 22.62
C GLU A 173 4.76 -2.15 21.27
N LEU A 174 4.14 -2.90 20.34
CA LEU A 174 4.68 -3.10 18.99
C LEU A 174 4.73 -1.80 18.20
N ILE A 175 3.66 -1.00 18.28
CA ILE A 175 3.60 0.31 17.62
C ILE A 175 4.73 1.22 18.12
N GLN A 176 4.96 1.27 19.43
CA GLN A 176 6.03 2.08 20.01
C GLN A 176 7.43 1.60 19.57
N GLN A 177 7.66 0.28 19.56
CA GLN A 177 8.94 -0.29 19.10
C GLN A 177 9.18 0.01 17.62
N SER A 178 8.15 -0.11 16.79
CA SER A 178 8.19 0.24 15.37
C SER A 178 8.48 1.72 15.14
N ALA A 179 7.84 2.60 15.90
CA ALA A 179 8.07 4.04 15.83
C ALA A 179 9.52 4.40 16.23
N ASN A 180 10.04 3.79 17.30
CA ASN A 180 11.42 3.99 17.74
C ASN A 180 12.43 3.51 16.69
N TYR A 181 12.17 2.35 16.06
CA TYR A 181 12.99 1.85 14.96
C TYR A 181 12.98 2.83 13.78
N THR A 182 11.78 3.29 13.37
CA THR A 182 11.61 4.23 12.26
C THR A 182 12.28 5.58 12.51
N ALA A 183 12.23 6.08 13.75
CA ALA A 183 12.94 7.30 14.14
C ALA A 183 14.46 7.13 14.00
N LYS A 184 15.01 6.04 14.56
CA LYS A 184 16.45 5.76 14.52
C LYS A 184 17.01 5.65 13.10
N ILE A 185 16.28 5.03 12.17
CA ILE A 185 16.71 4.94 10.78
C ILE A 185 16.57 6.29 10.06
N ASN A 186 15.58 7.10 10.43
CA ASN A 186 15.32 8.40 9.81
C ASN A 186 16.22 9.53 10.33
N ASP A 187 16.98 9.32 11.41
CA ASP A 187 18.04 10.23 11.87
C ASP A 187 19.12 10.48 10.79
N THR A 188 19.18 9.62 9.76
CA THR A 188 20.05 9.78 8.59
C THR A 188 19.55 10.82 7.59
N GLY A 189 18.27 11.24 7.66
CA GLY A 189 17.63 12.12 6.69
C GLY A 189 17.33 11.48 5.33
N GLU A 190 17.51 10.17 5.19
CA GLU A 190 17.37 9.47 3.90
C GLU A 190 15.92 9.21 3.47
N PHE A 191 14.93 9.34 4.36
CA PHE A 191 13.52 9.00 4.09
C PHE A 191 12.65 10.25 3.89
N THR A 192 12.88 10.95 2.77
CA THR A 192 12.07 12.09 2.31
C THR A 192 11.14 11.70 1.16
N GLU A 193 10.07 12.47 0.92
CA GLU A 193 9.18 12.27 -0.23
C GLU A 193 9.94 12.26 -1.56
N GLU A 194 10.95 13.13 -1.71
CA GLU A 194 11.72 13.21 -2.96
C GLU A 194 12.72 12.07 -3.12
N ALA A 195 13.32 11.60 -2.01
CA ALA A 195 14.12 10.38 -2.03
C ALA A 195 13.27 9.16 -2.40
N GLY A 196 12.05 9.06 -1.86
CA GLY A 196 11.09 8.01 -2.21
C GLY A 196 10.72 8.01 -3.69
N LYS A 197 10.31 9.17 -4.23
CA LYS A 197 10.02 9.32 -5.67
C LYS A 197 11.21 8.96 -6.56
N THR A 198 12.40 9.42 -6.19
CA THR A 198 13.63 9.14 -6.94
C THR A 198 13.94 7.65 -6.95
N TYR A 199 13.80 6.98 -5.79
CA TYR A 199 13.96 5.54 -5.68
C TYR A 199 13.01 4.79 -6.61
N ILE A 200 11.69 5.07 -6.55
CA ILE A 200 10.69 4.42 -7.41
C ILE A 200 11.02 4.61 -8.89
N ARG A 201 11.38 5.83 -9.31
CA ARG A 201 11.74 6.14 -10.70
C ARG A 201 12.94 5.32 -11.18
N ASN A 202 13.92 5.07 -10.32
CA ASN A 202 15.12 4.33 -10.68
C ASN A 202 14.88 2.82 -10.76
N GLU A 203 13.94 2.29 -9.98
CA GLU A 203 13.58 0.86 -9.97
C GLU A 203 12.60 0.49 -11.10
N LEU A 204 11.78 1.44 -11.57
CA LEU A 204 10.74 1.19 -12.56
C LEU A 204 11.25 0.60 -13.90
N PRO A 205 12.38 1.03 -14.49
CA PRO A 205 12.90 0.46 -15.72
C PRO A 205 13.28 -1.02 -15.62
N ALA A 206 13.69 -1.49 -14.44
CA ALA A 206 13.97 -2.91 -14.21
C ALA A 206 12.69 -3.76 -14.11
N ALA A 207 11.55 -3.14 -13.82
CA ALA A 207 10.23 -3.79 -13.77
C ALA A 207 9.52 -3.85 -15.14
N LEU A 208 9.91 -3.01 -16.11
CA LEU A 208 9.30 -2.96 -17.45
C LEU A 208 9.45 -4.25 -18.30
N PRO A 209 10.58 -4.98 -18.29
CA PRO A 209 10.75 -6.19 -19.10
C PRO A 209 9.81 -7.35 -18.71
N VAL A 210 9.30 -7.35 -17.47
CA VAL A 210 8.46 -8.44 -16.94
C VAL A 210 7.08 -8.49 -17.59
N LEU A 211 6.57 -7.35 -18.09
CA LEU A 211 5.27 -7.29 -18.78
C LEU A 211 5.31 -7.75 -20.24
N ASP A 212 6.46 -7.70 -20.91
CA ASP A 212 6.60 -8.11 -22.31
C ASP A 212 6.86 -9.62 -22.45
N GLU A 213 7.47 -10.27 -21.46
CA GLU A 213 7.68 -11.72 -21.47
C GLU A 213 6.39 -12.50 -21.15
N GLU A 214 5.53 -12.01 -20.25
CA GLU A 214 4.21 -12.63 -19.99
C GLU A 214 3.22 -12.47 -21.16
N ARG A 215 3.42 -11.45 -22.02
CA ARG A 215 2.57 -11.21 -23.19
C ARG A 215 2.98 -12.02 -24.42
N ASN A 216 4.24 -12.47 -24.49
CA ASN A 216 4.78 -13.27 -25.60
C ASN A 216 4.91 -14.77 -25.25
N GLY A 217 4.48 -15.19 -24.04
CA GLY A 217 4.55 -16.55 -23.54
C GLY A 217 3.27 -17.39 -23.62
N GLN A 218 2.29 -17.01 -24.46
CA GLN A 218 1.09 -17.80 -24.77
C GLN A 218 1.06 -18.25 -26.24
#